data_AF-A0A661WU54-F1
#
_entry.id   AF-A0A661WU54-F1
#
_cell.length_a   1.000
_cell.length_b   1.000
_cell.length_c   1.000
_cell.angle_alpha   90.00
_cell.angle_beta   90.00
_cell.angle_gamma   90.00
#
_symmetry.space_group_name_H-M   'P 1'
#
loop_
_entity.id
_entity.type
_entity.pdbx_description
1 polymer ?
#
loop_
_entity_poly.entity_id
_entity_poly.type
_entity_poly.pdbx_seq_one_letter_code
_entity_poly.pdbx_strand_id
1 'polypeptide(L)' 'MPRELYGINEAASQLGVSVDVIQRFIRMGLVFPVNNQGMKLTRYGIRRLKVILDLYEKSYPLEHIEAYLNH' A
#
# COMPACT_ATOMS: atom_id res chain seq x y z
N MET A 1 -20.12 7.40 8.23
CA MET A 1 -19.67 6.23 7.45
C MET A 1 -18.60 5.52 8.26
N PRO A 2 -18.75 4.22 8.61
CA PRO A 2 -17.68 3.49 9.28
C PRO A 2 -16.44 3.47 8.38
N ARG A 3 -15.25 3.71 8.94
CA ARG A 3 -13.99 3.55 8.19
C ARG A 3 -13.81 2.05 7.94
N GLU A 4 -14.03 1.60 6.71
CA GLU A 4 -13.61 0.27 6.28
C GLU A 4 -12.08 0.16 6.43
N LEU A 5 -11.67 -0.73 7.32
CA LEU A 5 -10.28 -1.04 7.61
C LEU A 5 -10.00 -2.45 7.12
N TYR A 6 -8.92 -2.59 6.34
CA TYR A 6 -8.47 -3.85 5.78
C TYR A 6 -7.23 -4.31 6.54
N GLY A 7 -7.20 -5.56 6.98
CA GLY A 7 -5.99 -6.18 7.49
C GLY A 7 -4.95 -6.33 6.38
N ILE A 8 -3.67 -6.43 6.75
CA ILE A 8 -2.59 -6.59 5.77
C ILE A 8 -2.73 -7.88 4.94
N ASN A 9 -3.23 -8.97 5.56
CA ASN A 9 -3.48 -10.23 4.87
C ASN A 9 -4.63 -10.12 3.87
N GLU A 10 -5.70 -9.39 4.23
CA GLU A 10 -6.82 -9.14 3.33
C GLU A 10 -6.37 -8.26 2.16
N ALA A 11 -5.58 -7.22 2.44
CA ALA A 11 -5.00 -6.37 1.41
C ALA A 11 -4.10 -7.15 0.45
N ALA A 12 -3.23 -8.02 0.97
CA ALA A 12 -2.35 -8.89 0.19
C ALA A 12 -3.15 -9.81 -0.73
N SER A 13 -4.16 -10.49 -0.17
CA SER A 13 -5.04 -11.38 -0.94
C SER A 13 -5.84 -10.62 -2.00
N GLN A 14 -6.33 -9.42 -1.69
CA GLN A 14 -7.10 -8.60 -2.62
C GLN A 14 -6.24 -8.06 -3.77
N LEU A 15 -4.99 -7.74 -3.49
CA LEU A 15 -4.05 -7.16 -4.46
C LEU A 15 -3.22 -8.22 -5.19
N GLY A 16 -3.33 -9.50 -4.82
CA GLY A 16 -2.58 -10.59 -5.45
C GLY A 16 -1.08 -10.56 -5.17
N VAL A 17 -0.66 -10.00 -4.04
CA VAL A 17 0.75 -9.84 -3.67
C VAL A 17 1.04 -10.47 -2.31
N SER A 18 2.32 -10.73 -2.01
CA SER A 18 2.70 -11.18 -0.68
C SER A 18 2.58 -10.06 0.35
N VAL A 19 2.35 -10.45 1.60
CA VAL A 19 2.34 -9.53 2.75
C VAL A 19 3.67 -8.78 2.85
N ASP A 20 4.79 -9.43 2.54
CA ASP A 20 6.14 -8.83 2.56
C ASP A 20 6.28 -7.64 1.61
N VAL A 21 5.64 -7.69 0.43
CA VAL A 21 5.62 -6.59 -0.53
C VAL A 21 4.90 -5.38 0.06
N ILE A 22 3.75 -5.59 0.69
CA ILE A 22 3.01 -4.51 1.36
C ILE A 22 3.81 -3.96 2.54
N GLN A 23 4.41 -4.82 3.36
CA GLN A 23 5.27 -4.39 4.48
C GLN A 23 6.49 -3.62 4.00
N ARG A 24 7.06 -3.97 2.84
CA ARG A 24 8.15 -3.21 2.23
C ARG A 24 7.70 -1.78 1.91
N PHE A 25 6.56 -1.60 1.25
CA PHE A 25 6.04 -0.26 0.95
C PHE A 25 5.66 0.55 2.18
N ILE A 26 5.17 -0.10 3.24
CA ILE A 26 4.94 0.55 4.54
C ILE A 26 6.27 1.01 5.15
N ARG A 27 7.30 0.15 5.18
CA ARG A 27 8.64 0.49 5.70
C ARG A 27 9.30 1.62 4.93
N MET A 28 9.03 1.72 3.63
CA MET A 28 9.50 2.81 2.78
C MET A 28 8.72 4.11 2.95
N GLY A 29 7.65 4.13 3.76
CA GLY A 29 6.84 5.33 3.95
C GLY A 29 5.90 5.64 2.76
N LEU A 30 5.71 4.71 1.83
CA LEU A 30 4.80 4.91 0.70
C LEU A 30 3.34 4.72 1.09
N VAL A 31 3.09 3.94 2.14
CA VAL A 31 1.75 3.60 2.63
C VAL A 31 1.74 3.66 4.15
N PHE A 32 0.74 4.33 4.71
CA PHE A 32 0.62 4.54 6.15
C PHE A 32 -0.56 3.75 6.71
N PRO A 33 -0.32 2.76 7.60
CA PRO A 33 -1.38 2.08 8.31
C PRO A 33 -2.01 2.99 9.37
N VAL A 34 -3.27 2.72 9.71
CA VAL A 34 -4.02 3.45 10.74
C VAL A 34 -3.51 3.15 12.15
N ASN A 35 -2.98 1.94 12.35
CA ASN A 35 -2.30 1.56 13.58
C ASN A 35 -1.07 0.69 13.28
N ASN A 36 0.00 0.86 14.07
CA ASN A 36 1.22 0.08 13.90
C ASN A 36 1.06 -1.38 14.39
N GLN A 37 0.19 -1.61 15.36
CA GLN A 37 0.00 -2.94 15.96
C GLN A 37 -0.86 -3.88 15.11
N GLY A 38 -1.83 -3.34 14.36
CA GLY A 38 -2.73 -4.15 13.54
C GLY A 38 -2.46 -4.07 12.05
N MET A 39 -1.53 -3.21 11.62
CA MET A 39 -1.24 -2.88 10.21
C MET A 39 -2.51 -2.75 9.38
N LYS A 40 -3.52 -2.07 9.94
CA LYS A 40 -4.81 -1.88 9.27
C LYS A 40 -4.71 -0.75 8.27
N LEU A 41 -5.16 -0.99 7.05
CA LEU A 41 -5.14 -0.04 5.95
C LEU A 41 -6.54 0.53 5.73
N THR A 42 -6.62 1.82 5.44
CA THR A 42 -7.87 2.41 4.97
C THR A 42 -8.14 2.01 3.52
N ARG A 43 -9.37 2.19 3.06
CA ARG A 43 -9.71 2.11 1.63
C ARG A 43 -8.80 2.99 0.74
N TYR A 44 -8.38 4.16 1.24
CA TYR A 44 -7.41 5.00 0.55
C TYR A 44 -6.02 4.34 0.49
N GLY A 45 -5.56 3.73 1.58
CA GLY A 45 -4.31 2.96 1.63
C GLY A 45 -4.30 1.79 0.62
N ILE A 46 -5.41 1.08 0.47
CA ILE A 46 -5.55 0.02 -0.55
C ILE A 46 -5.46 0.58 -1.97
N ARG A 47 -6.14 1.69 -2.27
CA ARG A 47 -6.03 2.34 -3.59
C ARG A 47 -4.60 2.79 -3.88
N ARG A 48 -3.92 3.35 -2.87
CA ARG A 48 -2.52 3.78 -2.97
C ARG A 48 -1.59 2.60 -3.26
N LEU A 49 -1.77 1.48 -2.55
CA LEU A 49 -1.04 0.23 -2.84
C LEU A 49 -1.24 -0.25 -4.27
N LYS A 50 -2.47 -0.21 -4.78
CA LYS A 50 -2.74 -0.61 -6.16
C LYS A 50 -1.96 0.24 -7.16
N VAL A 51 -1.90 1.56 -6.96
CA VAL A 51 -1.12 2.47 -7.82
C VAL A 51 0.38 2.17 -7.72
N ILE A 52 0.90 1.95 -6.51
CA ILE A 52 2.32 1.59 -6.30
C ILE A 52 2.66 0.30 -7.05
N LEU A 53 1.79 -0.71 -6.95
CA LEU A 53 1.98 -1.99 -7.61
C LEU A 53 1.98 -1.85 -9.14
N ASP A 54 1.01 -1.13 -9.71
CA ASP A 54 0.94 -0.86 -11.15
C ASP A 54 2.21 -0.15 -11.67
N LEU A 55 2.76 0.80 -10.89
CA LEU A 55 3.98 1.51 -11.26
C LEU A 55 5.23 0.63 -11.10
N TYR A 56 5.27 -0.19 -10.05
CA TYR A 56 6.36 -1.13 -9.79
C TYR A 56 6.45 -2.20 -10.88
N GLU A 57 5.33 -2.76 -11.33
CA GLU A 57 5.29 -3.72 -12.45
C GLU A 57 5.82 -3.12 -13.75
N LYS A 58 5.58 -1.83 -13.98
CA LYS A 58 6.11 -1.08 -15.13
C LYS A 58 7.59 -0.70 -14.99
N SER A 59 8.28 -1.22 -13.97
CA SER A 59 9.70 -0.95 -13.69
C SER A 59 10.01 0.54 -13.49
N TYR A 60 9.06 1.32 -12.97
CA TYR A 60 9.35 2.70 -12.60
C TYR A 60 10.36 2.75 -11.43
N PRO A 61 11.34 3.66 -11.47
CA PRO A 61 12.19 3.92 -10.31
C PRO A 61 11.33 4.33 -9.11
N LEU A 62 11.67 3.84 -7.92
CA LEU A 62 10.94 4.12 -6.68
C LEU A 62 10.79 5.63 -6.40
N GLU A 63 11.80 6.43 -6.77
CA GLU A 63 11.78 7.89 -6.66
C GLU A 63 10.65 8.52 -7.48
N HIS A 64 10.35 7.97 -8.66
CA HIS A 64 9.28 8.45 -9.52
C HIS A 64 7.90 8.04 -8.97
N ILE A 65 7.82 6.91 -8.27
CA ILE A 65 6.59 6.46 -7.60
C ILE A 65 6.26 7.43 -6.46
N GLU A 66 7.25 7.83 -5.66
CA GLU A 66 7.05 8.84 -4.61
C GLU A 66 6.58 10.18 -5.16
N ALA A 67 7.22 10.66 -6.24
CA ALA A 67 6.82 11.89 -6.90
C ALA A 67 5.36 11.81 -7.42
N TYR A 68 4.98 10.70 -8.05
CA TYR A 68 3.62 10.48 -8.55
C TYR A 68 2.56 10.42 -7.43
N LEU A 69 2.95 9.93 -6.25
CA LEU A 69 2.04 9.78 -5.11
C LEU A 69 1.81 11.06 -4.30
N ASN A 70 2.64 12.08 -4.49
CA ASN A 70 2.65 13.33 -3.73
C ASN A 70 2.15 14.55 -4.54
N HIS A 71 1.86 14.37 -5.83
CA HIS A 71 1.29 15.36 -6.75
C HIS A 71 -0.13 14.98 -7.17
#